data_AF-F5YWB0-F1
#
_entry.id   AF-F5YWB0-F1
#
_cell.length_a   1.000
_cell.length_b   1.000
_cell.length_c   1.000
_cell.angle_alpha   90.00
_cell.angle_beta   90.00
_cell.angle_gamma   90.00
#
_symmetry.space_group_name_H-M   'P 1'
#
loop_
_entity.id
_entity.type
_entity.pdbx_description
1 polymer ?
#
loop_
_entity_poly.entity_id
_entity_poly.type
_entity_poly.pdbx_seq_one_letter_code
_entity_poly.pdbx_strand_id
1 'polypeptide(L)'
;MLVFAGFSWRSRPRLALTGQGLVLRGWWRTRLLTPGDLTRVRVTDFQRIGRTQHLLEIETDDDDLLILSRWDLGTDPRHVFAVLSAAGYTGP
;
A
#
# COMPACT_ATOMS: atom_id res chain seq x y z
N MET A 1 12.98 -16.64 16.94
CA MET A 1 12.27 -15.44 16.44
C MET A 1 12.30 -15.43 14.92
N LEU A 2 11.58 -16.37 14.30
CA LEU A 2 11.22 -16.38 12.87
C LEU A 2 9.73 -15.95 12.84
N VAL A 3 9.19 -15.16 11.91
CA VAL A 3 9.17 -15.29 10.45
C VAL A 3 8.72 -13.93 9.89
N PHE A 4 9.50 -13.22 9.06
CA PHE A 4 9.00 -12.02 8.33
C PHE A 4 9.46 -11.93 6.87
N ALA A 5 10.07 -12.98 6.33
CA ALA A 5 10.52 -13.01 4.95
C ALA A 5 9.89 -14.19 4.21
N GLY A 6 8.69 -13.99 3.63
CA GLY A 6 8.17 -15.02 2.73
C GLY A 6 6.70 -15.03 2.34
N PHE A 7 5.86 -14.06 2.73
CA PHE A 7 4.44 -14.07 2.33
C PHE A 7 4.09 -13.21 1.10
N SER A 8 5.06 -12.53 0.50
CA SER A 8 4.80 -11.57 -0.59
C SER A 8 4.53 -12.18 -1.98
N TRP A 9 4.50 -13.51 -2.13
CA TRP A 9 4.49 -14.11 -3.48
C TRP A 9 3.21 -14.85 -3.94
N ARG A 10 2.02 -14.68 -3.30
CA ARG A 10 0.81 -15.26 -3.94
C ARG A 10 -0.54 -14.61 -3.68
N SER A 11 -0.73 -13.77 -2.69
CA SER A 11 -1.94 -12.93 -2.61
C SER A 11 -1.64 -11.67 -3.41
N ARG A 12 -2.13 -11.55 -4.64
CA ARG A 12 -2.13 -10.25 -5.34
C ARG A 12 -3.14 -9.36 -4.61
N PRO A 13 -2.73 -8.49 -3.69
CA PRO A 13 -3.67 -7.66 -2.96
C PRO A 13 -4.09 -6.60 -3.97
N ARG A 14 -5.29 -6.76 -4.56
CA ARG A 14 -5.78 -5.78 -5.52
C ARG A 14 -6.17 -4.54 -4.75
N LEU A 15 -5.28 -3.55 -4.78
CA LEU A 15 -5.57 -2.20 -4.34
C LEU A 15 -6.39 -1.53 -5.45
N ALA A 16 -7.65 -1.23 -5.18
CA ALA A 16 -8.46 -0.43 -6.09
C ALA A 16 -8.76 0.91 -5.41
N LEU A 17 -8.19 1.99 -5.94
CA LEU A 17 -8.62 3.34 -5.58
C LEU A 17 -9.99 3.56 -6.20
N THR A 18 -11.03 3.60 -5.37
CA THR A 18 -12.40 3.92 -5.81
C THR A 18 -12.75 5.33 -5.33
N GLY A 19 -13.66 6.03 -6.01
CA GLY A 19 -14.08 7.38 -5.62
C GLY A 19 -14.73 7.50 -4.23
N GLN A 20 -14.99 6.37 -3.55
CA GLN A 20 -15.55 6.31 -2.20
C GLN A 20 -14.52 5.85 -1.14
N GLY A 21 -13.35 5.36 -1.54
CA GLY A 21 -12.43 4.67 -0.63
C GLY A 21 -11.36 3.85 -1.32
N LEU A 22 -10.34 3.50 -0.54
CA LEU A 22 -9.27 2.60 -0.95
C LEU A 22 -9.71 1.17 -0.64
N VAL A 23 -10.12 0.44 -1.68
CA VAL A 23 -10.57 -0.95 -1.51
C VAL A 23 -9.35 -1.86 -1.49
N LEU A 24 -9.11 -2.47 -0.33
CA LEU A 24 -8.11 -3.49 -0.14
C LEU A 24 -8.74 -4.88 -0.24
N ARG A 25 -8.43 -5.61 -1.32
CA ARG A 25 -8.84 -7.02 -1.41
C ARG A 25 -7.73 -7.92 -0.86
N GLY A 26 -7.87 -8.30 0.41
CA GLY A 26 -7.02 -9.29 1.07
C GLY A 26 -7.42 -10.73 0.72
N TRP A 27 -6.64 -11.70 1.22
CA TRP A 27 -6.86 -13.13 0.97
C TRP A 27 -8.22 -13.62 1.48
N TRP A 28 -8.69 -13.11 2.62
CA TRP A 28 -9.92 -13.58 3.28
C TRP A 28 -11.06 -12.55 3.27
N ARG A 29 -10.74 -11.25 3.16
CA ARG A 29 -11.71 -10.15 3.25
C ARG A 29 -11.38 -9.01 2.30
N THR A 30 -12.43 -8.34 1.85
CA THR A 30 -12.31 -7.04 1.18
C THR A 30 -12.57 -5.98 2.24
N ARG A 31 -11.61 -5.06 2.44
CA ARG A 31 -11.71 -3.95 3.37
C ARG A 31 -11.81 -2.65 2.58
N LEU A 32 -12.76 -1.80 2.92
CA LEU A 32 -12.85 -0.45 2.39
C LEU A 32 -12.15 0.45 3.40
N LEU A 33 -11.01 1.03 3.01
CA LEU A 33 -10.27 1.99 3.82
C LEU A 33 -10.67 3.40 3.41
N THR A 34 -11.16 4.18 4.36
CA THR A 34 -11.42 5.61 4.23
C THR A 34 -10.17 6.41 4.62
N PRO A 35 -10.09 7.71 4.31
CA PRO A 35 -8.98 8.55 4.74
C PRO A 35 -8.74 8.54 6.26
N GLY A 36 -9.79 8.32 7.06
CA GLY A 36 -9.71 8.28 8.53
C GLY A 36 -9.17 6.97 9.08
N ASP A 37 -9.23 5.88 8.30
CA ASP A 37 -8.72 4.56 8.70
C ASP A 37 -7.21 4.43 8.44
N LEU A 38 -6.58 5.50 7.93
CA LEU A 38 -5.18 5.55 7.54
C LEU A 38 -4.39 6.37 8.54
N THR A 39 -3.54 5.68 9.29
CA THR A 39 -2.65 6.31 10.25
C THR A 39 -1.46 6.95 9.54
N ARG A 40 -0.92 6.30 8.50
CA ARG A 40 0.26 6.81 7.80
C ARG A 40 0.34 6.30 6.37
N VAL A 41 0.69 7.19 5.45
CA VAL A 41 1.00 6.81 4.06
C VAL A 41 2.35 7.40 3.67
N ARG A 42 3.26 6.57 3.15
CA ARG A 42 4.59 7.02 2.70
C ARG A 42 5.09 6.25 1.51
N VAL A 43 6.03 6.84 0.78
CA VAL A 43 6.80 6.15 -0.26
C VAL A 43 8.22 5.93 0.24
N THR A 44 8.68 4.69 0.14
CA THR A 44 10.04 4.30 0.49
C THR A 44 10.78 3.84 -0.76
N ASP A 45 12.03 4.27 -0.89
CA ASP A 45 12.91 3.86 -1.97
C ASP A 45 13.77 2.67 -1.51
N PHE A 46 13.73 1.58 -2.27
CA PHE A 46 14.53 0.39 -2.02
C PHE A 46 15.51 0.16 -3.17
N GLN A 47 16.81 0.31 -2.92
CA GLN A 47 17.84 -0.11 -3.87
C GLN A 47 18.16 -1.59 -3.70
N ARG A 48 17.94 -2.37 -4.76
CA ARG A 48 18.62 -3.67 -4.96
C ARG A 48 19.82 -3.49 -5.88
N ILE A 49 20.66 -4.52 -6.00
CA ILE A 49 21.84 -4.57 -6.88
C ILE A 49 21.48 -4.01 -8.27
N GLY A 50 21.88 -2.77 -8.53
CA GLY A 50 21.66 -2.04 -9.79
C GLY A 50 20.22 -1.59 -10.10
N ARG A 51 19.23 -1.73 -9.21
CA ARG A 51 17.83 -1.33 -9.47
C ARG A 51 17.18 -0.65 -8.27
N THR A 52 16.78 0.61 -8.45
CA THR A 52 15.91 1.33 -7.50
C THR A 52 14.46 0.92 -7.73
N GLN A 53 13.78 0.51 -6.66
CA GLN A 53 12.36 0.17 -6.65
C GLN A 53 11.66 1.05 -5.61
N HIS A 54 10.54 1.65 -5.99
CA HIS A 54 9.69 2.39 -5.07
C HIS A 54 8.69 1.43 -4.44
N LEU A 55 8.36 1.67 -3.18
CA LEU A 55 7.33 0.96 -2.43
C LEU A 55 6.39 1.98 -1.80
N LEU A 56 5.09 1.73 -1.88
CA LEU A 56 4.08 2.47 -1.15
C LEU A 56 3.81 1.73 0.16
N GLU A 57 4.04 2.39 1.28
CA GLU A 57 3.72 1.88 2.59
C GLU A 57 2.47 2.58 3.11
N ILE A 58 1.50 1.78 3.55
CA ILE A 58 0.22 2.23 4.09
C ILE A 58 0.04 1.56 5.45
N GLU A 59 -0.10 2.37 6.48
CA GLU A 59 -0.39 1.96 7.85
C GLU A 59 -1.83 2.34 8.17
N THR A 60 -2.61 1.37 8.64
CA THR A 60 -4.01 1.58 9.04
C THR A 60 -4.12 1.80 10.56
N ASP A 61 -5.32 2.17 11.01
CA ASP A 61 -5.66 2.30 12.43
C ASP A 61 -5.58 0.96 13.19
N ASP A 62 -5.88 -0.15 12.51
CA ASP A 62 -5.77 -1.52 13.06
C ASP A 62 -4.33 -2.08 13.13
N ASP A 63 -3.30 -1.22 13.12
CA ASP A 63 -1.88 -1.60 13.09
C ASP A 63 -1.48 -2.49 11.87
N ASP A 64 -2.29 -2.50 10.80
CA ASP A 64 -1.93 -3.22 9.57
C ASP A 64 -0.91 -2.40 8.75
N LEU A 65 0.26 -2.99 8.50
CA LEU A 65 1.27 -2.44 7.58
C LEU A 65 1.19 -3.11 6.20
N LEU A 66 0.84 -2.32 5.20
CA LEU A 66 0.71 -2.74 3.81
C LEU A 66 1.85 -2.17 2.99
N ILE A 67 2.61 -3.06 2.34
CA ILE A 67 3.74 -2.69 1.48
C ILE A 67 3.39 -3.08 0.05
N LEU A 68 3.20 -2.08 -0.81
CA LEU A 68 2.73 -2.25 -2.18
C LEU A 68 3.80 -1.80 -3.17
N SER A 69 4.13 -2.69 -4.10
CA SER A 69 5.06 -2.38 -5.17
C SER A 69 4.34 -1.91 -6.43
N ARG A 70 5.10 -1.45 -7.43
CA ARG A 70 4.56 -1.15 -8.76
C ARG A 70 3.77 -2.31 -9.39
N TRP A 71 4.07 -3.55 -8.99
CA TRP A 71 3.40 -4.74 -9.52
C TRP A 71 2.02 -4.97 -8.92
N ASP A 72 1.83 -4.53 -7.67
CA ASP A 72 0.55 -4.59 -6.96
C ASP A 72 -0.36 -3.43 -7.38
N LEU A 73 0.24 -2.25 -7.57
CA LEU A 73 -0.45 -1.01 -7.94
C LEU A 73 -0.71 -0.88 -9.45
N GLY A 74 0.06 -1.59 -10.28
CA GLY A 74 0.04 -1.45 -11.73
C GLY A 74 0.67 -0.17 -12.28
N THR A 75 1.09 0.76 -11.42
CA THR A 75 1.76 2.04 -11.77
C THR A 75 2.86 2.39 -10.76
N ASP A 76 3.59 3.50 -10.97
CA ASP A 76 4.62 3.96 -10.04
C ASP A 76 4.00 4.33 -8.67
N PRO A 77 4.48 3.74 -7.55
CA PRO A 77 4.08 4.09 -6.19
C PRO A 77 4.06 5.58 -5.87
N ARG A 78 4.99 6.36 -6.41
CA ARG A 78 5.03 7.82 -6.22
C ARG A 78 3.83 8.51 -6.85
N HIS A 79 3.38 8.02 -8.00
CA HIS A 79 2.17 8.52 -8.64
C HIS A 79 0.94 8.21 -7.80
N VAL A 80 0.83 6.98 -7.29
CA VAL A 80 -0.28 6.60 -6.41
C VAL A 80 -0.28 7.44 -5.14
N PHE A 81 0.88 7.65 -4.52
CA PHE A 81 1.02 8.53 -3.37
C PHE A 81 0.54 9.95 -3.64
N ALA A 82 0.89 10.53 -4.80
CA ALA A 82 0.43 11.86 -5.17
C ALA A 82 -1.11 11.91 -5.31
N VAL A 83 -1.72 10.89 -5.92
CA VAL A 83 -3.18 10.80 -6.05
C VAL A 83 -3.85 10.62 -4.69
N LEU A 84 -3.30 9.76 -3.83
CA LEU A 84 -3.77 9.56 -2.46
C LEU A 84 -3.68 10.86 -1.66
N SER A 85 -2.56 11.55 -1.75
CA SER A 85 -2.35 12.84 -1.09
C SER A 85 -3.33 13.90 -1.58
N ALA A 86 -3.55 13.99 -2.89
CA ALA A 86 -4.54 14.90 -3.47
C ALA A 86 -5.97 14.57 -3.03
N ALA A 87 -6.26 13.29 -2.75
CA ALA A 87 -7.55 12.84 -2.23
C ALA A 87 -7.66 12.90 -0.69
N GLY A 88 -6.63 13.37 0.02
CA GLY A 88 -6.63 13.50 1.48
C GLY A 88 -6.22 12.24 2.25
N TYR A 89 -5.67 11.23 1.58
CA TYR A 89 -5.21 9.96 2.14
C TYR A 89 -3.73 10.03 2.56
N THR A 90 -3.35 11.03 3.36
CA THR A 90 -1.95 11.24 3.81
C THR A 90 -1.66 10.73 5.22
N GLY A 91 -2.68 10.33 5.98
CA GLY A 91 -2.57 10.23 7.43
C GLY A 91 -2.46 11.63 8.09
N PRO A 92 -2.71 11.73 9.40
CA PRO A 92 -2.47 12.95 10.17
C PRO A 92 -1.00 13.36 10.25
#